data_AF-A0A966R853-F1
#
_entry.id   AF-A0A966R853-F1
#
_cell.length_a   1.000
_cell.length_b   1.000
_cell.length_c   1.000
_cell.angle_alpha   90.00
_cell.angle_beta   90.00
_cell.angle_gamma   90.00
#
_symmetry.space_group_name_H-M   'P 1'
#
loop_
_entity.id
_entity.type
_entity.pdbx_description
1 polymer ?
#
loop_
_entity_poly.entity_id
_entity_poly.type
_entity_poly.pdbx_seq_one_letter_code
_entity_poly.pdbx_strand_id
1 'polypeptide(L)'
;MATLNEKLRILVEWAPLIGLASEISAATTPLERALRISAALRWASRKTGTPVDDEVVELLEAVLRSKEGQALFDYLVALGKDLASTEIDV
;
A
#
# COMPACT_ATOMS: atom_id res chain seq x y z
N MET A 1 11.80 -29.05 5.75
CA MET A 1 11.31 -27.98 6.64
C MET A 1 12.41 -26.96 6.79
N ALA A 2 12.12 -25.66 6.69
CA ALA A 2 13.12 -24.62 6.90
C ALA A 2 13.69 -24.69 8.33
N THR A 3 15.01 -24.59 8.44
CA THR A 3 15.76 -24.53 9.69
C THR A 3 15.40 -23.26 10.48
N LEU A 4 15.64 -23.26 11.79
CA LEU A 4 15.42 -22.08 12.64
C LEU A 4 16.16 -20.83 12.11
N ASN A 5 17.37 -21.02 11.61
CA ASN A 5 18.19 -19.94 11.04
C ASN A 5 17.55 -19.33 9.79
N GLU A 6 16.99 -20.16 8.90
CA GLU A 6 16.28 -19.67 7.71
C GLU A 6 15.02 -18.88 8.09
N LYS A 7 14.28 -19.33 9.12
CA LYS A 7 13.12 -18.61 9.63
C LYS A 7 13.51 -17.25 10.23
N LEU A 8 14.59 -17.20 11.03
CA LEU A 8 15.11 -15.96 11.59
C LEU A 8 15.59 -14.99 10.49
N ARG A 9 16.25 -15.51 9.46
CA ARG A 9 16.68 -14.70 8.30
C ARG A 9 15.48 -14.06 7.60
N ILE A 10 14.41 -14.82 7.35
CA ILE A 10 13.18 -14.30 6.74
C ILE A 10 12.57 -13.20 7.64
N LEU A 11 12.52 -13.41 8.95
CA LEU A 11 11.99 -12.37 9.86
C LEU A 11 12.80 -11.07 9.80
N VAL A 12 14.13 -11.16 9.79
CA VAL A 12 15.01 -9.97 9.66
C VAL A 12 14.81 -9.30 8.29
N GLU A 13 14.71 -10.09 7.24
CA GLU A 13 14.50 -9.62 5.87
C GLU A 13 13.18 -8.84 5.71
N TRP A 14 12.15 -9.26 6.45
CA TRP A 14 10.81 -8.67 6.41
C TRP A 14 10.55 -7.64 7.52
N ALA A 15 11.45 -7.49 8.49
CA ALA A 15 11.34 -6.52 9.58
C ALA A 15 11.04 -5.08 9.12
N PRO A 16 11.57 -4.56 7.98
CA PRO A 16 11.23 -3.21 7.53
C PRO A 16 9.75 -2.99 7.23
N LEU A 17 8.97 -4.05 6.99
CA LEU A 17 7.52 -3.96 6.80
C LEU A 17 6.81 -3.36 8.03
N ILE A 18 7.35 -3.55 9.23
CA ILE A 18 6.83 -2.96 10.47
C ILE A 18 6.97 -1.44 10.43
N GLY A 19 8.10 -0.93 9.92
CA GLY A 19 8.32 0.51 9.73
C GLY A 19 7.36 1.08 8.70
N LEU A 20 7.22 0.41 7.55
CA LEU A 20 6.28 0.80 6.50
C LEU A 20 4.83 0.81 6.99
N ALA A 21 4.42 -0.18 7.79
CA ALA A 21 3.09 -0.21 8.41
C ALA A 21 2.87 0.96 9.38
N SER A 22 3.90 1.33 10.14
CA SER A 22 3.86 2.48 11.05
C SER A 22 3.75 3.80 10.28
N GLU A 23 4.42 3.90 9.13
CA GLU A 23 4.25 5.04 8.23
C GLU A 23 2.83 5.10 7.66
N ILE A 24 2.27 3.97 7.21
CA ILE A 24 0.89 3.93 6.69
C ILE A 24 -0.12 4.41 7.75
N SER A 25 0.04 3.98 9.01
CA SER A 25 -0.87 4.38 10.10
C SER A 25 -0.74 5.86 10.47
N ALA A 26 0.47 6.42 10.36
CA ALA A 26 0.73 7.84 10.62
C ALA A 26 0.22 8.80 9.51
N ALA A 27 -0.28 8.28 8.38
CA ALA A 27 -0.85 9.11 7.32
C ALA A 27 -2.12 9.82 7.78
N THR A 28 -2.16 11.12 7.54
CA THR A 28 -3.24 12.03 7.99
C THR A 28 -4.38 12.12 6.99
N THR A 29 -4.10 11.90 5.70
CA THR A 29 -5.11 11.93 4.63
C THR A 29 -5.24 10.58 3.94
N PRO A 30 -6.40 10.25 3.34
CA PRO A 30 -6.57 9.04 2.56
C PRO A 30 -5.58 8.91 1.40
N LEU A 31 -5.30 10.01 0.69
CA LEU A 31 -4.36 10.03 -0.43
C LEU A 31 -2.92 9.77 0.05
N GLU A 32 -2.50 10.44 1.12
CA GLU A 32 -1.19 10.19 1.74
C GLU A 32 -1.06 8.72 2.16
N ARG A 33 -2.12 8.14 2.73
CA ARG A 33 -2.14 6.73 3.10
C ARG A 33 -1.98 5.81 1.88
N ALA A 34 -2.69 6.09 0.79
CA ALA A 34 -2.58 5.33 -0.46
C ALA A 34 -1.16 5.41 -1.05
N LEU A 35 -0.52 6.58 -1.03
CA LEU A 35 0.86 6.75 -1.46
C LEU A 35 1.84 5.95 -0.58
N ARG A 36 1.68 5.97 0.75
CA ARG A 36 2.52 5.15 1.66
C ARG A 36 2.31 3.65 1.46
N ILE A 37 1.08 3.21 1.18
CA ILE A 37 0.79 1.82 0.80
C ILE A 37 1.49 1.46 -0.52
N SER A 38 1.43 2.34 -1.54
CA SER A 38 2.10 2.09 -2.82
C SER A 38 3.63 1.97 -2.66
N ALA A 39 4.24 2.79 -1.80
CA ALA A 39 5.66 2.70 -1.47
C ALA A 39 6.01 1.37 -0.77
N ALA A 40 5.15 0.91 0.15
CA ALA A 40 5.32 -0.39 0.80
C ALA A 40 5.20 -1.56 -0.19
N LEU A 41 4.26 -1.47 -1.14
CA LEU A 41 4.12 -2.45 -2.22
C LEU A 41 5.31 -2.45 -3.17
N ARG A 42 5.91 -1.29 -3.46
CA ARG A 42 7.16 -1.22 -4.25
C ARG A 42 8.31 -1.91 -3.53
N TRP A 43 8.42 -1.71 -2.21
CA TRP A 43 9.44 -2.39 -1.44
C TRP A 43 9.24 -3.91 -1.43
N ALA A 44 7.99 -4.37 -1.35
CA ALA A 44 7.66 -5.79 -1.36
C ALA A 44 7.86 -6.45 -2.74
N SER A 45 7.48 -5.79 -3.84
CA SER A 45 7.64 -6.30 -5.22
C SER A 45 9.10 -6.51 -5.60
N ARG A 46 10.01 -5.64 -5.14
CA ARG A 46 11.46 -5.84 -5.30
C ARG A 46 11.99 -7.14 -4.69
N LYS A 47 11.26 -7.77 -3.76
CA LYS A 47 11.60 -9.06 -3.16
C LYS A 47 11.00 -10.26 -3.89
N THR A 48 9.96 -10.08 -4.71
CA THR A 48 9.29 -11.18 -5.43
C THR A 48 9.99 -11.56 -6.73
N GLY A 49 10.91 -10.72 -7.22
CA GLY A 49 11.74 -11.00 -8.39
C GLY A 49 11.01 -10.87 -9.73
N THR A 50 9.82 -10.28 -9.75
CA THR A 50 9.02 -10.05 -10.95
C THR A 50 9.14 -8.58 -11.36
N PRO A 51 9.88 -8.24 -12.44
CA PRO A 51 10.09 -6.84 -12.85
C PRO A 51 8.79 -6.10 -13.19
N VAL A 52 7.77 -6.82 -13.63
CA VAL A 52 6.44 -6.27 -13.95
C VAL A 52 5.76 -5.69 -12.71
N ASP A 53 5.96 -6.30 -11.53
CA ASP A 53 5.33 -5.81 -10.30
C ASP A 53 5.89 -4.44 -9.91
N ASP A 54 7.20 -4.24 -10.08
CA ASP A 54 7.87 -2.96 -9.83
C ASP A 54 7.32 -1.86 -10.77
N GLU A 55 7.19 -2.17 -12.06
CA GLU A 55 6.73 -1.25 -13.10
C GLU A 55 5.26 -0.84 -12.89
N VAL A 56 4.41 -1.81 -12.51
CA VAL A 56 2.99 -1.55 -12.19
C VAL A 56 2.85 -0.63 -10.97
N VAL A 57 3.65 -0.84 -9.92
CA VAL A 57 3.58 0.02 -8.73
C VAL A 57 4.14 1.42 -9.01
N GLU A 58 5.13 1.55 -9.89
CA GLU A 58 5.59 2.86 -10.40
C GLU A 58 4.52 3.62 -11.16
N LEU A 59 3.85 2.96 -12.12
CA LEU A 59 2.75 3.57 -12.87
C LEU A 59 1.58 3.93 -11.96
N LEU A 60 1.24 3.08 -10.98
CA LEU A 60 0.17 3.35 -10.02
C LEU A 60 0.47 4.60 -9.19
N GLU A 61 1.70 4.72 -8.66
CA GLU A 61 2.10 5.90 -7.91
C GLU A 61 2.07 7.16 -8.79
N ALA A 62 2.52 7.06 -10.05
CA ALA A 62 2.47 8.17 -11.00
C ALA A 62 1.03 8.64 -11.25
N VAL A 63 0.08 7.71 -11.42
CA VAL A 63 -1.35 8.02 -11.55
C VAL A 63 -1.87 8.69 -10.29
N LEU A 64 -1.59 8.14 -9.10
CA LEU A 64 -2.05 8.74 -7.83
C LEU A 64 -1.48 10.13 -7.58
N ARG A 65 -0.31 10.47 -8.14
CA ARG A 65 0.29 11.80 -8.05
C ARG A 65 -0.23 12.78 -9.10
N SER A 66 -0.82 12.30 -10.20
CA SER A 66 -1.45 13.16 -11.21
C SER A 66 -2.68 13.88 -10.65
N LYS A 67 -3.06 15.02 -11.24
CA LYS A 67 -4.23 15.80 -10.78
C LYS A 67 -5.52 15.01 -11.01
N GLU A 68 -5.62 14.37 -12.17
CA GLU A 68 -6.75 13.58 -12.60
C GLU A 68 -6.90 12.33 -11.71
N GLY A 69 -5.78 11.67 -11.38
CA GLY A 69 -5.78 10.51 -10.49
C GLY A 69 -6.13 10.86 -9.04
N GLN A 70 -5.68 12.01 -8.53
CA GLN A 70 -6.11 12.50 -7.22
C GLN A 70 -7.62 12.77 -7.19
N ALA A 71 -8.16 13.46 -8.21
CA ALA A 71 -9.59 13.73 -8.29
C ALA A 71 -10.42 12.44 -8.35
N LEU A 72 -9.98 11.45 -9.12
CA LEU A 72 -10.62 10.13 -9.16
C LEU A 72 -10.55 9.42 -7.81
N PHE A 73 -9.39 9.43 -7.17
CA PHE A 73 -9.20 8.80 -5.87
C PHE A 73 -10.10 9.42 -4.79
N ASP A 74 -10.16 10.74 -4.72
CA ASP A 74 -11.02 11.45 -3.78
C ASP A 74 -12.50 11.14 -3.99
N TYR A 75 -12.94 11.05 -5.26
CA TYR A 75 -14.29 10.61 -5.60
C TYR A 75 -14.57 9.18 -5.12
N LEU A 76 -13.66 8.24 -5.35
CA LEU A 76 -13.83 6.84 -4.93
C LEU A 76 -13.87 6.71 -3.40
N VAL A 77 -13.07 7.49 -2.68
CA VAL A 77 -13.10 7.54 -1.21
C VAL A 77 -14.43 8.10 -0.70
N ALA A 78 -14.95 9.15 -1.33
CA ALA A 78 -16.26 9.70 -0.99
C ALA A 78 -17.37 8.66 -1.23
N LEU A 79 -17.39 8.03 -2.42
CA LEU A 79 -18.34 6.98 -2.76
C LEU A 79 -18.28 5.80 -1.78
N GLY A 80 -17.08 5.36 -1.40
CA GLY A 80 -16.90 4.27 -0.44
C GLY A 80 -17.42 4.59 0.95
N LYS A 81 -17.28 5.85 1.40
CA LYS A 81 -17.88 6.30 2.67
C LYS A 81 -19.40 6.30 2.62
N ASP A 82 -19.98 6.74 1.51
CA ASP A 82 -21.43 6.77 1.32
C ASP A 82 -22.02 5.36 1.32
N LEU A 83 -21.37 4.42 0.63
CA LEU A 83 -21.77 3.00 0.63
C LEU A 83 -21.65 2.38 2.03
N ALA A 84 -20.55 2.63 2.75
CA ALA A 84 -20.35 2.11 4.10
C ALA A 84 -21.35 2.71 5.11
N SER A 85 -21.83 3.93 4.89
CA SER A 85 -22.88 4.53 5.72
C SER A 85 -24.28 3.93 5.48
N THR A 86 -24.50 3.32 4.30
CA THR A 86 -25.79 2.72 3.92
C THR A 86 -25.98 1.32 4.54
N GLU A 87 -24.90 0.59 4.84
CA GLU A 87 -24.95 -0.75 5.45
C GLU A 87 -25.22 -0.76 6.98
N ILE A 88 -25.18 0.40 7.65
CA ILE A 88 -25.30 0.50 9.12
C ILE A 88 -26.75 0.80 9.59
N ASP A 89 -27.68 1.05 8.66
CA ASP A 89 -29.09 1.39 8.94
C ASP A 89 -30.07 0.19 8.97
N VAL A 90 -29.59 -1.05 9.23
CA VAL A 90 -30.43 -2.27 9.39
C VAL A 90 -30.29 -2.89 10.77
#